data_AF-A0A370D9P4-F1
#
_entry.id   AF-A0A370D9P4-F1
#
_cell.length_a   1.000
_cell.length_b   1.000
_cell.length_c   1.000
_cell.angle_alpha   90.00
_cell.angle_beta   90.00
_cell.angle_gamma   90.00
#
_symmetry.space_group_name_H-M   'P 1'
#
loop_
_entity.id
_entity.type
_entity.pdbx_description
1 polymer ?
#
loop_
_entity_poly.entity_id
_entity_poly.type
_entity_poly.pdbx_seq_one_letter_code
_entity_poly.pdbx_strand_id
1 'polypeptide(L)'
;MTKETRDEEFWEITDKFIELANEQCDKHKNGKVSTSILFSAARFNSFMYASTAKNLEDFAKDKELAVEFLTQEYRKVLMENLNDYEKNYKDYLENK
;
A
#
# COMPACT_ATOMS: atom_id res chain seq x y z
N MET A 1 -1.66 -21.67 -11.44
CA MET A 1 -0.93 -20.41 -11.69
C MET A 1 0.50 -20.55 -11.20
N THR A 2 1.47 -20.11 -11.99
CA THR A 2 2.89 -20.06 -11.60
C THR A 2 3.11 -18.88 -10.65
N LYS A 3 4.28 -18.82 -9.99
CA LYS A 3 4.66 -17.69 -9.13
C LYS A 3 4.76 -16.39 -9.94
N GLU A 4 5.37 -16.45 -11.12
CA GLU A 4 5.54 -15.32 -12.04
C GLU A 4 4.18 -14.68 -12.43
N THR A 5 3.17 -15.49 -12.78
CA THR A 5 1.84 -14.96 -13.12
C THR A 5 1.09 -14.33 -11.93
N ARG A 6 1.33 -14.81 -10.71
CA ARG A 6 0.75 -14.18 -9.50
C ARG A 6 1.41 -12.84 -9.18
N ASP A 7 2.70 -12.73 -9.45
CA ASP A 7 3.44 -11.48 -9.27
C ASP A 7 2.97 -10.45 -10.31
N GLU A 8 2.71 -10.86 -11.56
CA GLU A 8 2.13 -9.99 -12.61
C GLU A 8 0.75 -9.44 -12.22
N GLU A 9 -0.20 -10.29 -11.83
CA GLU A 9 -1.55 -9.86 -11.44
C GLU A 9 -1.51 -8.90 -10.23
N PHE A 10 -0.63 -9.15 -9.27
CA PHE A 10 -0.42 -8.26 -8.13
C PHE A 10 0.02 -6.85 -8.56
N TRP A 11 0.98 -6.76 -9.48
CA TRP A 11 1.47 -5.48 -9.98
C TRP A 11 0.43 -4.77 -10.86
N GLU A 12 -0.29 -5.49 -11.71
CA GLU A 12 -1.40 -4.91 -12.50
C GLU A 12 -2.48 -4.27 -11.61
N ILE A 13 -2.81 -4.90 -10.47
CA ILE A 13 -3.76 -4.34 -9.52
C ILE A 13 -3.16 -3.14 -8.79
N THR A 14 -1.89 -3.22 -8.39
CA THR A 14 -1.18 -2.14 -7.69
C THR A 14 -1.09 -0.89 -8.56
N ASP A 15 -0.77 -1.04 -9.84
CA ASP A 15 -0.65 0.06 -10.79
C ASP A 15 -1.97 0.79 -10.97
N LYS A 16 -3.10 0.09 -11.00
CA LYS A 16 -4.43 0.73 -11.07
C LYS A 16 -4.71 1.66 -9.88
N PHE A 17 -4.21 1.34 -8.68
CA PHE A 17 -4.34 2.25 -7.53
C PHE A 17 -3.44 3.48 -7.67
N ILE A 18 -2.24 3.33 -8.26
CA ILE A 18 -1.32 4.44 -8.54
C ILE A 18 -1.86 5.33 -9.65
N GLU A 19 -2.42 4.77 -10.71
CA GLU A 19 -3.11 5.50 -11.78
C GLU A 19 -4.22 6.39 -11.21
N LEU A 20 -5.09 5.80 -10.38
CA LEU A 20 -6.15 6.57 -9.71
C LEU A 20 -5.58 7.67 -8.82
N ALA A 21 -4.52 7.40 -8.06
CA ALA A 21 -3.85 8.42 -7.25
C ALA A 21 -3.31 9.57 -8.11
N ASN A 22 -2.71 9.27 -9.25
CA ASN A 22 -2.20 10.27 -10.19
C ASN A 22 -3.35 11.14 -10.73
N GLU A 23 -4.48 10.54 -11.12
CA GLU A 23 -5.68 11.30 -11.52
C GLU A 23 -6.22 12.22 -10.42
N GLN A 24 -6.08 11.82 -9.14
CA GLN A 24 -6.47 12.69 -8.01
C GLN A 24 -5.47 13.83 -7.79
N CYS A 25 -4.18 13.63 -8.10
CA CYS A 25 -3.16 14.69 -8.02
C CYS A 25 -3.43 15.82 -9.02
N ASP A 26 -4.09 15.55 -10.14
CA ASP A 26 -4.52 16.58 -11.10
C ASP A 26 -5.57 17.54 -10.50
N LYS A 27 -6.31 17.08 -9.48
CA LYS A 27 -7.46 17.80 -8.88
C LYS A 27 -7.19 18.30 -7.47
N HIS A 28 -6.20 17.72 -6.79
CA HIS A 28 -5.96 17.91 -5.37
C HIS A 28 -4.46 18.00 -5.06
N LYS A 29 -4.10 18.66 -3.95
CA LYS A 29 -2.69 18.75 -3.52
C LYS A 29 -2.11 17.35 -3.30
N ASN A 30 -0.91 17.09 -3.84
CA ASN A 30 -0.22 15.80 -3.74
C ASN A 30 -0.14 15.26 -2.31
N GLY A 31 0.14 16.12 -1.32
CA GLY A 31 0.16 15.70 0.10
C GLY A 31 -1.19 15.17 0.59
N LYS A 32 -2.31 15.77 0.16
CA LYS A 32 -3.66 15.30 0.50
C LYS A 32 -3.94 13.94 -0.13
N VAL A 33 -3.54 13.74 -1.39
CA VAL A 33 -3.70 12.47 -2.10
C VAL A 33 -2.87 11.38 -1.42
N SER A 34 -1.60 11.66 -1.13
CA SER A 34 -0.70 10.73 -0.43
C SER A 34 -1.27 10.27 0.92
N THR A 35 -1.74 11.20 1.77
CA THR A 35 -2.39 10.82 3.03
C THR A 35 -3.69 10.03 2.79
N SER A 36 -4.45 10.36 1.74
CA SER A 36 -5.69 9.64 1.41
C SER A 36 -5.42 8.18 1.02
N ILE A 37 -4.32 7.89 0.31
CA ILE A 37 -3.91 6.51 -0.02
C ILE A 37 -3.63 5.73 1.26
N LEU A 38 -2.83 6.29 2.18
CA LEU A 38 -2.50 5.65 3.46
C LEU A 38 -3.76 5.27 4.24
N PHE A 39 -4.72 6.19 4.34
CA PHE A 39 -5.97 5.96 5.06
C PHE A 39 -6.88 4.97 4.33
N SER A 40 -6.88 4.99 2.99
CA SER A 40 -7.67 4.06 2.17
C SER A 40 -7.16 2.63 2.32
N ALA A 41 -5.84 2.42 2.28
CA ALA A 41 -5.22 1.11 2.49
C ALA A 41 -5.57 0.55 3.87
N ALA A 42 -5.47 1.37 4.93
CA ALA A 42 -5.85 0.95 6.28
C ALA A 42 -7.32 0.53 6.37
N ARG A 43 -8.24 1.31 5.78
CA ARG A 43 -9.69 1.00 5.77
C ARG A 43 -10.02 -0.26 4.99
N PHE A 44 -9.45 -0.42 3.80
CA PHE A 44 -9.69 -1.60 2.98
C PHE A 44 -9.14 -2.86 3.63
N ASN A 45 -7.88 -2.84 4.07
CA ASN A 45 -7.22 -4.00 4.66
C ASN A 45 -7.87 -4.43 5.99
N SER A 46 -8.27 -3.47 6.83
CA SER A 46 -9.00 -3.77 8.07
C SER A 46 -10.36 -4.43 7.81
N PHE A 47 -11.09 -3.98 6.79
CA PHE A 47 -12.32 -4.63 6.36
C PHE A 47 -12.05 -6.06 5.88
N MET A 48 -11.02 -6.28 5.05
CA MET A 48 -10.68 -7.61 4.56
C MET A 48 -10.37 -8.58 5.71
N TYR A 49 -9.54 -8.20 6.67
CA TYR A 49 -9.25 -9.02 7.84
C TYR A 49 -10.48 -9.27 8.71
N ALA A 50 -11.30 -8.25 8.95
CA ALA A 50 -12.55 -8.43 9.69
C ALA A 50 -13.50 -9.40 8.98
N SER A 51 -13.55 -9.37 7.65
CA SER A 51 -14.42 -10.23 6.85
C SER A 51 -14.02 -11.71 6.84
N THR A 52 -12.76 -12.03 7.18
CA THR A 52 -12.28 -13.42 7.29
C THR A 52 -12.55 -14.04 8.66
N ALA A 53 -12.86 -13.23 9.68
CA ALA A 53 -13.13 -13.73 11.03
C ALA A 53 -14.53 -14.39 11.09
N LYS A 54 -14.63 -15.52 11.79
CA LYS A 54 -15.91 -16.24 11.93
C LYS A 54 -16.86 -15.58 12.93
N ASN A 55 -16.30 -14.88 13.91
CA ASN A 55 -17.01 -14.22 14.99
C ASN A 55 -16.13 -13.12 15.61
N LEU A 56 -16.70 -12.37 16.55
CA LEU A 56 -16.03 -11.26 17.22
C LEU A 56 -14.83 -11.69 18.08
N GLU A 57 -14.88 -12.88 18.68
CA GLU A 57 -13.78 -13.38 19.52
C GLU A 57 -12.55 -13.71 18.66
N ASP A 58 -12.76 -14.39 17.53
CA ASP A 58 -11.69 -14.69 16.57
C ASP A 58 -11.08 -13.38 16.00
N PHE A 59 -11.93 -12.42 15.63
CA PHE A 59 -11.45 -11.10 15.19
C PHE A 59 -10.61 -10.41 16.26
N ALA A 60 -11.05 -10.42 17.52
CA ALA A 60 -10.34 -9.76 18.61
C ALA A 60 -8.96 -10.38 18.87
N LYS A 61 -8.82 -11.71 18.69
CA LYS A 61 -7.54 -12.43 18.81
C LYS A 61 -6.59 -12.09 17.67
N ASP A 62 -7.10 -12.02 16.45
CA ASP A 62 -6.26 -11.85 15.25
C ASP A 62 -5.96 -10.38 14.91
N LYS A 63 -6.69 -9.43 15.51
CA LYS A 63 -6.55 -8.00 15.23
C LYS A 63 -5.11 -7.49 15.40
N GLU A 64 -4.44 -7.85 16.48
CA GLU A 64 -3.06 -7.38 16.72
C GLU A 64 -2.07 -8.00 15.72
N LEU A 65 -2.27 -9.27 15.34
CA LEU A 65 -1.48 -9.93 14.30
C LEU A 65 -1.67 -9.24 12.93
N ALA A 66 -2.91 -8.84 12.61
CA ALA A 66 -3.20 -8.11 11.38
C ALA A 66 -2.52 -6.73 11.37
N VAL A 67 -2.54 -6.00 12.49
CA VAL A 67 -1.82 -4.72 12.64
C VAL A 67 -0.32 -4.91 12.45
N GLU A 68 0.26 -5.92 13.10
CA GLU A 68 1.68 -6.22 12.98
C GLU A 68 2.06 -6.52 11.53
N PHE A 69 1.35 -7.45 10.88
CA PHE A 69 1.61 -7.82 9.49
C PHE A 69 1.50 -6.63 8.53
N LEU A 70 0.38 -5.89 8.56
CA LEU A 70 0.14 -4.78 7.64
C LEU A 70 1.16 -3.65 7.81
N THR A 71 1.55 -3.35 9.05
CA THR A 71 2.54 -2.29 9.30
C THR A 71 3.95 -2.72 8.96
N GLN A 72 4.31 -3.99 9.15
CA GLN A 72 5.60 -4.54 8.74
C GLN A 72 5.74 -4.54 7.21
N GLU A 73 4.75 -5.02 6.47
CA GLU A 73 4.79 -5.02 5.00
C GLU A 73 4.84 -3.59 4.43
N TYR A 74 4.02 -2.67 4.96
CA TYR A 74 4.08 -1.27 4.53
C TYR A 74 5.46 -0.65 4.81
N ARG A 75 6.02 -0.89 6.01
CA ARG A 75 7.35 -0.38 6.37
C ARG A 75 8.41 -0.90 5.42
N LYS A 76 8.39 -2.20 5.11
CA LYS A 76 9.36 -2.83 4.21
C LYS A 76 9.34 -2.16 2.84
N VAL A 77 8.18 -2.09 2.19
CA VAL A 77 8.05 -1.51 0.84
C VAL A 77 8.38 -0.02 0.85
N LEU A 78 7.96 0.73 1.88
CA LEU A 78 8.31 2.14 2.04
C LEU A 78 9.83 2.34 2.12
N MET A 79 10.51 1.54 2.93
CA MET A 79 11.97 1.61 3.06
C MET A 79 12.67 1.25 1.75
N GLU A 80 12.22 0.22 1.05
CA GLU A 80 12.78 -0.16 -0.26
C GLU A 80 12.69 0.99 -1.27
N ASN A 81 11.53 1.64 -1.37
CA ASN A 81 11.34 2.78 -2.26
C ASN A 81 12.17 4.00 -1.84
N LEU A 82 12.20 4.34 -0.55
CA LEU A 82 12.98 5.48 -0.07
C LEU A 82 14.48 5.28 -0.26
N ASN A 83 14.99 4.06 -0.03
CA ASN A 83 16.39 3.72 -0.27
C ASN A 83 16.74 3.82 -1.76
N ASP A 84 15.81 3.47 -2.65
CA ASP A 84 16.01 3.63 -4.09
C ASP A 84 16.07 5.11 -4.49
N TYR A 85 15.17 5.96 -3.97
CA TYR A 85 15.26 7.41 -4.15
C TYR A 85 16.52 8.01 -3.54
N GLU A 86 16.98 7.52 -2.38
CA GLU A 86 18.24 7.97 -1.76
C GLU A 86 19.44 7.67 -2.67
N LYS A 87 19.48 6.45 -3.21
CA LYS A 87 20.54 5.98 -4.10
C LYS A 87 20.57 6.71 -5.44
N ASN A 88 19.40 6.97 -6.02
CA ASN A 88 19.24 7.53 -7.37
C ASN A 88 18.75 9.00 -7.34
N TYR A 89 18.93 9.70 -6.21
CA TYR A 89 18.33 11.02 -5.97
C TYR A 89 18.60 12.01 -7.10
N LYS A 90 19.84 12.07 -7.57
CA LYS A 90 20.26 12.96 -8.65
C LYS A 90 19.55 12.61 -9.95
N ASP A 91 19.64 11.35 -10.37
CA ASP A 91 19.07 10.89 -11.63
C ASP A 91 17.54 11.09 -11.70
N TYR A 92 16.84 10.93 -10.57
CA TYR A 92 15.38 11.03 -10.52
C TYR A 92 14.87 12.44 -10.28
N LEU A 93 15.61 13.28 -9.54
CA LEU A 93 15.08 14.54 -9.00
C LEU A 93 15.92 15.78 -9.31
N GLU A 94 17.11 15.68 -9.88
CA GLU A 94 17.98 16.85 -10.16
C GLU A 94 17.37 17.83 -11.18
N ASN A 95 16.35 17.41 -11.94
CA ASN A 95 15.65 18.24 -12.93
C ASN A 95 14.13 18.34 -12.69
N LYS A 96 13.64 18.01 -11.48
CA LYS A 96 12.20 17.99 -11.17
C LYS A 96 11.67 19.34 -10.69
#